data_AF-A0A8S3JFZ1-F1
#
_entry.id   AF-A0A8S3JFZ1-F1
#
_cell.length_a   1.000
_cell.length_b   1.000
_cell.length_c   1.000
_cell.angle_alpha   90.00
_cell.angle_beta   90.00
_cell.angle_gamma   90.00
#
_symmetry.space_group_name_H-M   'P 1'
#
loop_
_entity.id
_entity.type
_entity.pdbx_description
1 polymer ?
#
loop_
_entity_poly.entity_id
_entity_poly.type
_entity_poly.pdbx_seq_one_letter_code
_entity_poly.pdbx_strand_id
1 'polypeptide(L)'
;MSEYINNCFCCGHYLVPRYKRLVNNIFPQNPLHGLDRNNLERLRFYAVRRPEKLDKAFRYLCEKISRYLNNRNRPYVILGITVMNDIVKSCYQLLNTFVDDYLETLRLVLEERDDLELIEQAVAS
;
A
#
# COMPACT_ATOMS: atom_id res chain seq x y z
N MET A 1 18.16 -8.75 -6.16
CA MET A 1 18.90 -8.23 -4.99
C MET A 1 17.91 -7.55 -4.06
N SER A 2 17.74 -8.12 -2.87
CA SER A 2 16.76 -7.72 -1.86
C SER A 2 17.19 -6.40 -1.20
N GLU A 3 16.45 -5.32 -1.40
CA GLU A 3 16.52 -4.16 -0.50
C GLU A 3 15.83 -4.52 0.81
N TYR A 4 16.55 -5.24 1.68
CA TYR A 4 16.36 -5.11 3.11
C TYR A 4 16.51 -3.63 3.45
N ILE A 5 15.44 -3.03 3.94
CA ILE A 5 15.45 -1.68 4.52
C ILE A 5 16.46 -1.73 5.67
N ASN A 6 17.69 -1.28 5.39
CA ASN A 6 18.73 -1.04 6.37
C ASN A 6 18.25 0.10 7.27
N ASN A 7 17.50 -0.29 8.31
CA ASN A 7 17.12 0.57 9.42
C ASN A 7 18.37 0.87 10.25
N CYS A 8 19.16 1.86 9.81
CA CYS A 8 20.20 2.45 10.65
C CYS A 8 19.52 3.32 11.71
N PHE A 9 19.60 2.89 12.97
CA PHE A 9 18.90 3.46 14.13
C PHE A 9 19.37 4.87 14.55
N CYS A 10 20.40 5.44 13.91
CA CYS A 10 20.97 6.73 14.33
C CYS A 10 20.76 7.90 13.34
N CYS A 11 20.53 7.68 12.04
CA CYS A 11 20.35 8.81 11.08
C CYS A 11 19.34 8.56 9.92
N GLY A 12 18.86 7.33 9.71
CA GLY A 12 18.02 6.99 8.52
C GLY A 12 16.53 7.29 8.67
N HIS A 13 16.02 7.35 9.91
CA HIS A 13 14.58 7.46 10.18
C HIS A 13 13.96 8.82 9.81
N TYR A 14 14.77 9.89 9.82
CA TYR A 14 14.34 11.24 9.43
C TYR A 14 14.45 11.51 7.92
N LEU A 15 15.27 10.74 7.20
CA LEU A 15 15.43 10.86 5.75
C LEU A 15 14.25 10.24 4.98
N VAL A 16 13.51 9.31 5.60
CA VAL A 16 12.32 8.72 5.00
C VAL A 16 11.11 9.65 5.21
N PRO A 17 10.48 10.14 4.12
CA PRO A 17 9.29 10.97 4.22
C PRO A 17 8.21 10.31 5.09
N ARG A 18 7.51 11.12 5.89
CA ARG A 18 6.50 10.64 6.85
C ARG A 18 5.45 9.73 6.22
N TYR A 19 5.02 10.02 4.99
CA TYR A 19 4.03 9.21 4.28
C TYR A 19 4.54 7.80 3.98
N LYS A 20 5.82 7.63 3.61
CA LYS A 20 6.43 6.31 3.37
C LYS A 20 6.50 5.50 4.67
N ARG A 21 6.82 6.15 5.79
CA ARG A 21 6.81 5.51 7.12
C ARG A 21 5.42 5.04 7.51
N LEU A 22 4.40 5.88 7.32
CA LEU A 22 3.01 5.50 7.59
C LEU A 22 2.60 4.27 6.78
N VAL A 23 2.86 4.28 5.46
CA VAL A 23 2.57 3.13 4.59
C VAL A 23 3.34 1.89 5.04
N ASN A 24 4.65 1.99 5.28
CA ASN A 24 5.47 0.84 5.67
C ASN A 24 5.01 0.21 7.00
N ASN A 25 4.57 1.02 7.96
CA ASN A 25 4.11 0.54 9.27
C ASN A 25 2.76 -0.20 9.22
N ILE A 26 2.02 -0.13 8.11
CA ILE A 26 0.77 -0.89 7.94
C ILE A 26 1.06 -2.38 7.69
N PHE A 27 2.19 -2.68 7.05
CA PHE A 27 2.55 -4.04 6.66
C PHE A 27 3.32 -4.73 7.79
N PRO A 28 2.86 -5.90 8.27
CA PRO A 28 3.59 -6.68 9.26
C PRO A 28 4.87 -7.30 8.67
N GLN A 29 5.76 -7.80 9.54
CA GLN A 29 6.93 -8.60 9.10
C GLN A 29 6.54 -9.98 8.55
N ASN A 30 5.39 -10.50 8.95
CA ASN A 30 4.84 -11.76 8.44
C ASN A 30 3.39 -11.49 7.96
N PRO A 31 3.08 -11.78 6.69
CA PRO A 31 1.81 -11.42 6.08
C PRO A 31 0.60 -12.14 6.70
N LEU A 32 0.82 -13.27 7.38
CA LEU A 32 -0.24 -14.02 8.07
C LEU A 32 -0.83 -13.28 9.28
N HIS A 33 -0.11 -12.29 9.84
CA HIS A 33 -0.62 -11.49 10.96
C HIS A 33 -1.68 -10.46 10.53
N GLY A 34 -1.86 -10.24 9.22
CA GLY A 34 -2.77 -9.24 8.70
C GLY A 34 -2.27 -7.80 8.91
N LEU A 35 -3.03 -6.85 8.40
CA LEU A 35 -2.69 -5.42 8.42
C LEU A 35 -2.72 -4.86 9.85
N ASP A 36 -1.79 -3.96 10.17
CA ASP A 36 -1.93 -3.10 11.35
C ASP A 36 -3.00 -2.04 11.08
N ARG A 37 -4.25 -2.37 11.46
CA ARG A 37 -5.41 -1.51 11.27
C ARG A 37 -5.28 -0.16 11.98
N ASN A 38 -4.55 -0.08 13.09
CA ASN A 38 -4.34 1.20 13.78
C ASN A 38 -3.46 2.12 12.93
N ASN A 39 -2.43 1.58 12.26
CA ASN A 39 -1.59 2.36 11.35
C ASN A 39 -2.32 2.73 10.06
N LEU A 40 -3.23 1.89 9.58
CA LEU A 40 -4.10 2.21 8.45
C LEU A 40 -5.03 3.38 8.76
N GLU A 41 -5.69 3.37 9.93
CA GLU A 41 -6.52 4.48 10.39
C GLU A 41 -5.70 5.76 10.54
N ARG A 42 -4.48 5.68 11.07
CA ARG A 42 -3.56 6.83 11.12
C ARG A 42 -3.24 7.39 9.73
N LEU A 43 -3.08 6.54 8.71
CA LEU A 43 -2.88 6.98 7.33
C LEU A 43 -4.13 7.66 6.78
N ARG A 44 -5.33 7.13 7.06
CA ARG A 44 -6.62 7.76 6.68
C ARG A 44 -6.82 9.12 7.34
N PHE A 45 -6.62 9.23 8.65
CA PHE A 45 -6.68 10.51 9.35
C PHE A 45 -5.67 11.52 8.80
N TYR A 46 -4.48 11.06 8.43
CA TYR A 46 -3.47 11.90 7.78
C TYR A 46 -3.93 12.40 6.41
N ALA A 47 -4.60 11.54 5.63
CA ALA A 47 -5.15 11.86 4.32
C ALA A 47 -6.31 12.87 4.38
N VAL A 48 -7.28 12.66 5.28
CA VAL A 48 -8.41 13.59 5.48
C VAL A 48 -7.94 14.99 5.87
N ARG A 49 -6.89 15.08 6.69
CA ARG A 49 -6.33 16.38 7.10
C ARG A 49 -5.48 17.06 6.04
N ARG A 50 -4.90 16.30 5.11
CA ARG A 50 -3.94 16.78 4.11
C ARG A 50 -4.08 15.98 2.80
N PRO A 51 -5.12 16.26 2.01
CA PRO A 51 -5.44 15.48 0.81
C PRO A 51 -4.29 15.45 -0.20
N GLU A 52 -3.52 16.54 -0.33
CA GLU A 52 -2.35 16.64 -1.21
C GLU A 52 -1.21 15.67 -0.83
N LYS A 53 -1.20 15.18 0.41
CA LYS A 53 -0.20 14.24 0.90
C LYS A 53 -0.65 12.79 0.78
N LEU A 54 -1.93 12.55 0.52
CA LEU A 54 -2.46 11.22 0.24
C LEU A 54 -1.96 10.72 -1.12
N ASP A 55 -1.96 11.56 -2.16
CA ASP A 55 -1.44 11.21 -3.50
C ASP A 55 -0.06 10.53 -3.42
N LYS A 56 0.90 11.20 -2.76
CA LYS A 56 2.26 10.66 -2.58
C LYS A 56 2.30 9.37 -1.76
N ALA A 57 1.40 9.22 -0.79
CA ALA A 57 1.31 8.00 0.02
C ALA A 57 0.75 6.84 -0.81
N PHE A 58 -0.30 7.12 -1.59
CA PHE A 58 -0.98 6.17 -2.44
C PHE A 58 -0.09 5.71 -3.59
N ARG A 59 0.57 6.63 -4.31
CA ARG A 59 1.56 6.27 -5.33
C ARG A 59 2.68 5.39 -4.78
N TYR A 60 3.19 5.71 -3.59
CA TYR A 60 4.20 4.86 -2.94
C TYR A 60 3.66 3.47 -2.56
N LEU A 61 2.38 3.37 -2.18
CA LEU A 61 1.72 2.09 -1.96
C LEU A 61 1.63 1.29 -3.27
N CYS A 62 1.23 1.91 -4.38
CA CYS A 62 1.22 1.32 -5.72
C CYS A 62 2.60 0.79 -6.12
N GLU A 63 3.65 1.62 -6.01
CA GLU A 63 5.05 1.21 -6.26
C GLU A 63 5.47 0.01 -5.39
N LYS A 64 4.99 -0.04 -4.14
CA LYS A 64 5.29 -1.15 -3.21
C LYS A 64 4.58 -2.42 -3.65
N ILE A 65 3.32 -2.34 -4.12
CA ILE A 65 2.56 -3.46 -4.69
C ILE A 65 3.27 -3.98 -5.95
N SER A 66 3.68 -3.11 -6.87
CA SER A 66 4.44 -3.51 -8.06
C SER A 66 5.74 -4.24 -7.70
N ARG A 67 6.44 -3.81 -6.65
CA ARG A 67 7.62 -4.54 -6.15
C ARG A 67 7.26 -5.90 -5.55
N TYR A 68 6.12 -6.04 -4.88
CA TYR A 68 5.67 -7.33 -4.38
C TYR A 68 5.29 -8.29 -5.52
N LEU A 69 4.64 -7.80 -6.58
CA LEU A 69 4.37 -8.56 -7.80
C LEU A 69 5.68 -9.05 -8.45
N ASN A 70 6.64 -8.15 -8.66
CA ASN A 70 7.93 -8.50 -9.26
C ASN A 70 8.72 -9.55 -8.45
N ASN A 71 8.57 -9.54 -7.13
CA ASN A 71 9.21 -10.51 -6.23
C ASN A 71 8.36 -11.77 -6.00
N ARG A 72 7.22 -11.91 -6.69
CA ARG A 72 6.25 -13.00 -6.53
C ARG A 72 5.78 -13.21 -5.10
N ASN A 73 5.68 -12.13 -4.33
CA ASN A 73 5.33 -12.17 -2.91
C ASN A 73 3.81 -11.98 -2.70
N ARG A 74 3.04 -12.99 -3.13
CA ARG A 74 1.56 -12.93 -3.20
C ARG A 74 0.87 -12.50 -1.90
N PRO A 75 1.25 -13.01 -0.70
CA PRO A 75 0.58 -12.60 0.53
C PRO A 75 0.67 -11.08 0.78
N TYR A 76 1.77 -10.44 0.39
CA TYR A 76 1.92 -8.99 0.53
C TYR A 76 1.23 -8.21 -0.59
N VAL A 77 1.06 -8.80 -1.78
CA VAL A 77 0.24 -8.22 -2.85
C VAL A 77 -1.22 -8.11 -2.38
N ILE A 78 -1.78 -9.19 -1.81
CA ILE A 78 -3.13 -9.22 -1.24
C ILE A 78 -3.30 -8.13 -0.19
N LEU A 79 -2.40 -8.08 0.80
CA LEU A 79 -2.42 -7.04 1.84
C LEU A 79 -2.36 -5.63 1.24
N GLY A 80 -1.54 -5.43 0.21
CA GLY A 80 -1.40 -4.14 -0.46
C GLY A 80 -2.68 -3.71 -1.17
N ILE A 81 -3.33 -4.63 -1.89
CA ILE A 81 -4.63 -4.39 -2.55
C ILE A 81 -5.72 -4.10 -1.52
N THR A 82 -5.74 -4.83 -0.39
CA THR A 82 -6.69 -4.56 0.70
C THR A 82 -6.51 -3.14 1.23
N VAL A 83 -5.27 -2.70 1.52
CA VAL A 83 -4.99 -1.32 1.94
C VAL A 83 -5.42 -0.31 0.87
N MET A 84 -5.14 -0.59 -0.38
CA MET A 84 -5.48 0.28 -1.52
C MET A 84 -7.01 0.46 -1.63
N ASN A 85 -7.77 -0.64 -1.58
CA ASN A 85 -9.22 -0.65 -1.58
C ASN A 85 -9.79 0.10 -0.36
N ASP A 86 -9.19 -0.12 0.80
CA ASP A 86 -9.56 0.57 2.03
C ASP A 86 -9.36 2.09 1.91
N ILE A 87 -8.26 2.57 1.32
CA ILE A 87 -8.05 4.01 1.10
C ILE A 87 -9.10 4.56 0.13
N VAL A 88 -9.40 3.85 -0.96
CA VAL A 88 -10.41 4.27 -1.96
C VAL A 88 -11.79 4.39 -1.33
N LYS A 89 -12.24 3.37 -0.59
CA LYS A 89 -13.51 3.39 0.17
C LYS A 89 -13.51 4.53 1.19
N SER A 90 -12.37 4.72 1.88
CA SER A 90 -12.04 5.77 2.85
C SER A 90 -12.18 7.21 2.35
N CYS A 91 -11.73 7.43 1.12
CA CYS A 91 -11.39 8.75 0.61
C CYS A 91 -11.89 8.92 -0.82
N TYR A 92 -13.14 8.52 -1.08
CA TYR A 92 -13.74 8.59 -2.41
C TYR A 92 -13.70 10.00 -3.01
N GLN A 93 -13.86 11.04 -2.18
CA GLN A 93 -13.75 12.44 -2.59
C GLN A 93 -12.38 12.84 -3.15
N LEU A 94 -11.33 12.05 -2.86
CA LEU A 94 -9.97 12.26 -3.34
C LEU A 94 -9.61 11.35 -4.51
N LEU A 95 -10.52 10.48 -4.97
CA LEU A 95 -10.24 9.46 -6.00
C LEU A 95 -9.62 10.05 -7.26
N ASN A 96 -10.14 11.19 -7.74
CA ASN A 96 -9.63 11.87 -8.94
C ASN A 96 -8.14 12.27 -8.85
N THR A 97 -7.56 12.30 -7.65
CA THR A 97 -6.14 12.64 -7.46
C THR A 97 -5.19 11.47 -7.68
N PHE A 98 -5.67 10.23 -7.60
CA PHE A 98 -4.83 9.02 -7.68
C PHE A 98 -5.48 7.87 -8.48
N VAL A 99 -6.57 8.13 -9.21
CA VAL A 99 -7.32 7.12 -9.95
C VAL A 99 -6.45 6.43 -11.02
N ASP A 100 -5.55 7.16 -11.67
CA ASP A 100 -4.65 6.59 -12.67
C ASP A 100 -3.67 5.58 -12.04
N ASP A 101 -3.03 5.96 -10.92
CA ASP A 101 -2.14 5.10 -10.15
C ASP A 101 -2.89 3.84 -9.64
N TYR A 102 -4.17 3.99 -9.25
CA TYR A 102 -5.04 2.88 -8.83
C TYR A 102 -5.33 1.91 -9.97
N LEU A 103 -5.79 2.42 -11.11
CA LEU A 103 -6.18 1.59 -12.26
C LEU A 103 -4.97 0.88 -12.86
N GLU A 104 -3.82 1.54 -12.97
CA GLU A 104 -2.61 0.90 -13.46
C GLU A 104 -2.12 -0.20 -12.52
N THR A 105 -2.21 0.01 -11.20
CA THR A 105 -1.86 -1.04 -10.23
C THR A 105 -2.81 -2.24 -10.38
N LEU A 106 -4.12 -2.01 -10.49
CA LEU A 106 -5.08 -3.10 -10.73
C LEU A 106 -4.80 -3.84 -12.03
N ARG A 107 -4.48 -3.12 -13.11
CA ARG A 107 -4.11 -3.73 -14.39
C ARG A 107 -2.91 -4.67 -14.24
N LEU A 108 -1.86 -4.21 -13.59
CA LEU A 108 -0.66 -5.01 -13.34
C LEU A 108 -0.94 -6.28 -12.53
N VAL A 109 -1.80 -6.18 -11.51
CA VAL A 109 -2.18 -7.36 -10.72
C VAL A 109 -3.05 -8.31 -11.57
N LEU A 110 -3.99 -7.80 -12.36
CA LEU A 110 -4.91 -8.62 -13.19
C LEU A 110 -4.21 -9.29 -14.38
N GLU A 111 -3.14 -8.72 -14.90
CA GLU A 111 -2.31 -9.36 -15.93
C GLU A 111 -1.64 -10.64 -15.43
N GLU A 112 -1.49 -10.78 -14.11
CA GLU A 112 -0.96 -11.97 -13.49
C GLU A 112 -2.07 -13.01 -13.22
N ARG A 113 -2.22 -13.94 -14.17
CA ARG A 113 -3.34 -14.92 -14.22
C ARG A 113 -3.50 -15.79 -12.98
N ASP A 114 -2.43 -16.01 -12.21
CA ASP A 114 -2.46 -16.82 -10.98
C ASP A 114 -3.03 -16.06 -9.77
N ASP A 115 -3.25 -14.74 -9.87
CA ASP A 115 -3.66 -13.89 -8.75
C ASP A 115 -5.16 -13.59 -8.71
N LEU A 116 -5.91 -13.89 -9.77
CA LEU A 116 -7.32 -13.51 -9.89
C LEU A 116 -8.21 -14.03 -8.74
N GLU A 117 -8.07 -15.29 -8.35
CA GLU A 117 -8.84 -15.87 -7.24
C GLU A 117 -8.50 -15.22 -5.89
N LEU A 118 -7.26 -14.77 -5.71
CA LEU A 118 -6.80 -14.10 -4.49
C LEU A 118 -7.25 -12.64 -4.44
N ILE A 119 -7.33 -11.98 -5.59
CA ILE A 119 -7.83 -10.60 -5.71
C ILE A 119 -9.32 -10.53 -5.39
N GLU A 120 -10.12 -11.49 -5.86
CA GLU A 120 -11.56 -11.53 -5.54
C GLU A 120 -11.81 -11.57 -4.02
N GLN A 121 -11.02 -12.36 -3.28
CA GLN A 121 -11.11 -12.42 -1.81
C GLN A 121 -10.72 -11.08 -1.15
N ALA A 122 -9.70 -10.40 -1.67
CA ALA A 122 -9.20 -9.13 -1.12
C ALA A 122 -10.14 -7.94 -1.36
N VAL A 123 -10.92 -7.97 -2.44
CA VAL A 123 -11.87 -6.90 -2.80
C VAL A 123 -13.25 -7.13 -2.17
N ALA A 124 -13.64 -8.38 -1.94
CA ALA A 124 -14.91 -8.75 -1.30
C ALA A 124 -14.93 -8.57 0.23
N SER A 125 -13.76 -8.36 0.86
CA SER A 125 -13.63 -8.06 2.29
C SER A 125 -13.56 -6.57 2.61
#